data_AF-A0A3D0XXE1-F1
#
_entry.id   AF-A0A3D0XXE1-F1
#
_cell.length_a   1.000
_cell.length_b   1.000
_cell.length_c   1.000
_cell.angle_alpha   90.00
_cell.angle_beta   90.00
_cell.angle_gamma   90.00
#
_symmetry.space_group_name_H-M   'P 1'
#
loop_
_entity.id
_entity.type
_entity.pdbx_description
1 polymer ?
#
loop_
_entity_poly.entity_id
_entity_poly.type
_entity_poly.pdbx_seq_one_letter_code
_entity_poly.pdbx_strand_id
1 'polypeptide(L)'
;MEFKIDNKQIEIFYSETENKKIPVIILNTFSGEGNKVWEECQKLKANDFILVAISKLSWSNDMTPWKCPPLYKGDSYCKRICR
;
A
#
# COMPACT_ATOMS: atom_id res chain seq x y z
N MET A 1 5.61 12.01 -3.32
CA MET A 1 6.41 12.13 -2.08
C MET A 1 6.69 10.74 -1.54
N GLU A 2 7.88 10.45 -1.03
CA GLU A 2 8.24 9.11 -0.54
C GLU A 2 8.64 9.15 0.94
N PHE A 3 8.19 8.16 1.70
CA PHE A 3 8.50 7.97 3.12
C PHE A 3 8.88 6.52 3.40
N LYS A 4 9.65 6.32 4.47
CA LYS A 4 9.93 5.00 5.02
C LYS A 4 9.47 4.93 6.47
N ILE A 5 8.55 4.01 6.77
CA ILE A 5 8.00 3.81 8.12
C ILE A 5 8.05 2.31 8.41
N ASP A 6 8.66 1.91 9.52
CA ASP A 6 8.76 0.50 9.95
C ASP A 6 9.21 -0.46 8.84
N ASN A 7 10.28 -0.09 8.13
CA ASN A 7 10.82 -0.78 6.95
C ASN A 7 9.87 -0.91 5.73
N LYS A 8 8.67 -0.35 5.80
CA LYS A 8 7.75 -0.21 4.68
C LYS A 8 8.05 1.09 3.93
N GLN A 9 7.78 1.10 2.64
CA GLN A 9 7.95 2.27 1.80
C GLN A 9 6.56 2.79 1.42
N ILE A 10 6.35 4.09 1.59
CA ILE A 10 5.08 4.76 1.32
C ILE A 10 5.31 5.84 0.28
N GLU A 11 4.59 5.77 -0.82
CA GLU A 11 4.60 6.76 -1.89
C GLU A 11 3.25 7.44 -1.95
N ILE A 12 3.24 8.77 -1.87
CA ILE A 12 2.03 9.59 -1.93
C ILE A 12 2.03 10.38 -3.23
N PHE A 13 0.96 10.20 -4.00
CA PHE A 13 0.69 10.91 -5.24
C PHE A 13 -0.60 11.72 -5.08
N TYR A 14 -0.55 12.98 -5.48
CA TYR A 14 -1.69 13.88 -5.46
C TYR A 14 -1.47 14.96 -6.51
N SER A 15 -2.57 15.46 -7.06
CA SER A 15 -2.56 16.68 -7.89
C SER A 15 -2.55 17.90 -6.98
N GLU A 16 -1.90 18.98 -7.38
CA GLU A 16 -1.97 20.28 -6.68
C GLU A 16 -3.42 20.76 -6.69
N THR A 17 -4.12 20.52 -5.58
CA THR A 17 -5.53 20.82 -5.40
C THR A 17 -5.69 21.52 -4.06
N GLU A 18 -5.47 22.84 -4.05
CA GLU A 18 -5.69 23.63 -2.86
C GLU A 18 -7.16 23.54 -2.42
N ASN A 19 -7.39 23.28 -1.13
CA ASN A 19 -8.68 23.35 -0.45
C ASN A 19 -9.82 22.43 -0.95
N LYS A 20 -9.52 21.35 -1.69
CA LYS A 20 -10.53 20.33 -2.04
C LYS A 20 -10.51 19.14 -1.08
N LYS A 21 -11.69 18.69 -0.65
CA LYS A 21 -11.86 17.39 0.03
C LYS A 21 -11.97 16.30 -1.04
N ILE A 22 -10.87 15.60 -1.29
CA ILE A 22 -10.78 14.50 -2.26
C ILE A 22 -10.55 13.16 -1.56
N PRO A 23 -10.98 12.03 -2.15
CA PRO A 23 -10.82 10.72 -1.53
C PRO A 23 -9.34 10.33 -1.45
N VAL A 24 -9.01 9.57 -0.40
CA VAL A 24 -7.70 8.93 -0.23
C VAL A 24 -7.84 7.45 -0.57
N ILE A 25 -7.06 6.99 -1.54
CA ILE A 25 -6.98 5.60 -1.97
C ILE A 25 -5.68 5.00 -1.44
N ILE A 26 -5.79 3.98 -0.59
CA ILE A 26 -4.63 3.23 -0.07
C ILE A 26 -4.45 1.99 -0.94
N LEU A 27 -3.28 1.87 -1.55
CA LEU A 27 -2.91 0.75 -2.41
C LEU A 27 -1.72 0.00 -1.81
N ASN A 28 -1.93 -1.26 -1.45
CA ASN A 28 -0.83 -2.14 -1.06
C ASN A 28 -0.22 -2.77 -2.32
N THR A 29 1.10 -2.67 -2.44
CA THR A 29 1.87 -3.08 -3.62
C THR A 29 2.93 -4.11 -3.23
N PHE A 30 3.23 -5.04 -4.15
CA PHE A 30 4.27 -6.05 -3.91
C PHE A 30 5.65 -5.50 -4.30
N SER A 31 5.77 -4.77 -5.41
CA SER A 31 7.06 -4.33 -5.96
C SER A 31 7.16 -2.83 -6.28
N GLY A 32 6.33 -1.99 -5.66
CA GLY A 32 6.41 -0.53 -5.82
C GLY A 32 5.77 -0.04 -7.12
N GLU A 33 4.67 -0.68 -7.53
CA GLU A 33 3.94 -0.33 -8.76
C GLU A 33 3.10 0.96 -8.64
N GLY A 34 3.19 1.69 -7.52
CA GLY A 34 2.38 2.88 -7.23
C GLY A 34 2.46 3.95 -8.31
N ASN A 35 3.65 4.24 -8.83
CA ASN A 35 3.83 5.23 -9.89
C ASN A 35 3.13 4.83 -11.20
N LYS A 36 3.22 3.55 -11.60
CA LYS A 36 2.55 3.05 -12.81
C LYS A 36 1.03 3.16 -12.69
N VAL A 37 0.49 2.81 -11.53
CA VAL A 37 -0.95 2.94 -11.28
C VAL A 37 -1.39 4.40 -11.35
N TRP A 38 -0.61 5.32 -10.75
CA TRP A 38 -0.87 6.75 -10.82
C TRP A 38 -0.89 7.29 -12.26
N GLU A 39 0.11 6.92 -13.06
CA GLU A 39 0.21 7.32 -14.47
C GLU A 39 -0.98 6.81 -15.30
N GLU A 40 -1.38 5.55 -15.13
CA GLU A 40 -2.53 4.99 -15.84
C GLU A 40 -3.85 5.65 -15.42
N CYS A 41 -4.03 5.95 -14.13
CA CYS A 41 -5.20 6.71 -13.66
C CYS A 41 -5.29 8.10 -14.31
N GLN A 42 -4.15 8.80 -14.47
CA GLN A 42 -4.12 10.07 -15.18
C GLN A 42 -4.48 9.93 -16.67
N LYS A 43 -3.96 8.90 -17.35
CA LYS A 43 -4.29 8.63 -18.77
C LYS A 43 -5.78 8.37 -18.97
N LEU A 44 -6.41 7.69 -18.01
CA LEU A 44 -7.85 7.42 -18.01
C LEU A 44 -8.70 8.63 -17.59
N LYS A 45 -8.07 9.77 -17.26
CA LYS A 45 -8.74 10.99 -16.76
C LYS A 45 -9.62 10.70 -15.54
N ALA A 46 -9.11 9.91 -14.61
CA ALA A 46 -9.79 9.64 -13.35
C ALA A 46 -10.07 10.96 -12.58
N ASN A 47 -11.14 10.98 -11.79
CA ASN A 47 -11.46 12.10 -10.90
C ASN A 47 -10.33 12.34 -9.90
N ASP A 48 -10.17 13.58 -9.40
CA ASP A 48 -9.14 13.93 -8.42
C ASP A 48 -9.17 13.04 -7.15
N PHE A 49 -8.01 12.50 -6.78
CA PHE A 49 -7.83 11.68 -5.57
C PHE A 49 -6.37 11.74 -5.09
N ILE A 50 -6.16 11.29 -3.86
CA ILE A 50 -4.83 11.07 -3.28
C ILE A 50 -4.56 9.57 -3.33
N LEU A 51 -3.47 9.15 -3.97
CA LEU A 51 -3.01 7.77 -3.96
C LEU A 51 -1.90 7.62 -2.92
N VAL A 52 -2.07 6.68 -1.99
CA VAL A 52 -1.05 6.27 -1.02
C VAL A 52 -0.66 4.83 -1.35
N ALA A 53 0.46 4.63 -2.03
CA ALA A 53 0.99 3.32 -2.35
C ALA A 53 1.95 2.85 -1.24
N ILE A 54 1.70 1.67 -0.66
CA ILE A 54 2.52 1.07 0.39
C ILE A 54 3.21 -0.16 -0.20
N SER A 55 4.54 -0.23 -0.14
CA SER A 55 5.36 -1.32 -0.67
C SER A 55 6.27 -1.92 0.42
N LYS A 56 7.00 -2.99 0.06
CA LYS A 56 7.84 -3.78 0.97
C LYS A 56 7.07 -4.40 2.15
N LEU A 57 5.81 -4.73 1.90
CA LEU A 57 4.95 -5.45 2.85
C LEU A 57 5.29 -6.94 2.83
N SER A 58 5.44 -7.52 4.02
CA SER A 58 5.35 -8.97 4.19
C SER A 58 3.88 -9.36 4.17
N TRP A 59 3.34 -9.75 3.03
CA TRP A 59 1.90 -10.08 2.90
C TRP A 59 1.42 -11.03 4.00
N SER A 60 2.17 -12.09 4.29
CA SER A 60 1.84 -13.05 5.34
C SER A 60 1.82 -12.43 6.75
N ASN A 61 2.72 -11.49 7.07
CA ASN A 61 2.81 -10.94 8.43
C ASN A 61 2.05 -9.61 8.59
N ASP A 62 2.01 -8.79 7.56
CA ASP A 62 1.47 -7.43 7.56
C ASP A 62 0.03 -7.36 7.07
N MET A 63 -0.49 -8.38 6.37
CA MET A 63 -1.87 -8.37 5.87
C MET A 63 -2.76 -9.41 6.54
N THR A 64 -2.18 -10.42 7.19
CA THR A 64 -2.98 -11.41 7.92
C THR A 64 -3.56 -10.77 9.19
N PRO A 65 -4.88 -10.75 9.37
CA PRO A 65 -5.52 -10.11 10.53
C PRO A 65 -5.43 -10.94 11.83
N TRP A 66 -5.06 -12.23 11.75
CA TRP A 66 -4.91 -13.14 12.89
C TRP A 66 -3.63 -13.97 12.77
N LYS A 67 -3.23 -14.63 13.87
CA LYS A 67 -2.14 -15.61 13.83
C LYS A 67 -2.58 -16.81 12.98
N CYS A 68 -1.82 -17.13 11.93
CA CYS A 68 -2.08 -18.24 11.04
C CYS A 68 -0.96 -19.29 11.13
N PRO A 69 -1.26 -20.60 11.25
CA PRO A 69 -0.24 -21.65 11.23
C PRO A 69 0.42 -21.79 9.85
N PRO A 70 1.61 -22.43 9.79
CA PRO A 70 2.27 -22.76 8.52
C PRO A 70 1.37 -23.57 7.60
N LEU A 71 1.30 -23.21 6.31
CA LEU A 71 0.46 -23.92 5.33
C LEU A 71 1.17 -25.11 4.67
N TYR A 72 2.50 -25.12 4.68
CA TYR A 72 3.31 -26.18 4.06
C TYR A 72 4.62 -26.42 4.82
N LYS A 73 5.31 -27.52 4.50
CA LYS A 73 6.59 -27.87 5.12
C LYS A 73 7.66 -26.83 4.78
N GLY A 74 8.13 -26.10 5.79
CA GLY A 74 9.12 -25.03 5.65
C GLY A 74 8.55 -23.62 5.75
N ASP A 75 7.22 -23.48 5.88
CA ASP A 75 6.56 -22.21 6.15
C ASP A 75 6.65 -21.81 7.63
N SER A 76 6.45 -20.53 7.93
CA SER A 76 6.49 -19.97 9.28
C SER A 76 5.14 -19.40 9.69
N TYR A 77 4.87 -19.31 10.99
CA TYR A 77 3.63 -18.70 11.48
C TYR A 77 3.52 -17.25 11.01
N CYS A 78 2.35 -16.87 10.50
CA CYS A 78 2.01 -15.47 10.29
C CYS A 78 1.93 -14.78 11.66
N LYS A 79 2.72 -13.72 11.87
CA LYS A 79 2.98 -13.17 13.21
C LYS A 79 2.00 -12.11 13.69
N ARG A 80 0.96 -11.74 12.92
CA ARG A 80 0.09 -10.64 13.35
C ARG A 80 -0.86 -11.05 14.48
N ILE A 81 -0.42 -10.78 15.70
CA ILE A 81 -1.29 -10.56 16.84
C ILE A 81 -1.26 -9.05 17.06
N CYS A 82 -2.37 -8.37 16.75
CA CYS A 82 -2.60 -7.04 17.31
C CYS A 82 -2.48 -7.16 18.84
N ARG A 83 -1.44 -6.57 19.41
CA ARG A 83 -1.35 -6.21 20.82
C ARG A 83 -1.06 -4.73 20.90
#